data_AF-A0A3B8LK19-F1
#
_entry.id   AF-A0A3B8LK19-F1
#
_cell.length_a   1.000
_cell.length_b   1.000
_cell.length_c   1.000
_cell.angle_alpha   90.00
_cell.angle_beta   90.00
_cell.angle_gamma   90.00
#
_symmetry.space_group_name_H-M   'P 1'
#
loop_
_entity.id
_entity.type
_entity.pdbx_description
1 polymer ?
#
loop_
_entity_poly.entity_id
_entity_poly.type
_entity_poly.pdbx_seq_one_letter_code
_entity_poly.pdbx_strand_id
1 'polypeptide(L)'
;AMGRGTRQMCRVDRFGFPRTGAKKKEKRVDGFQTGDIVKAIVTKGKKKGTYVGRVAVRSSGNFNIKEGKKTTQGIAAKYCKMVQKIDGYNYNNRMGVSSPLLRRGSPRLGKMEAFDR
;
A
#
# COMPACT_ATOMS: atom_id res chain seq x y z
N ALA A 1 -15.22 -4.67 8.25
CA ALA A 1 -15.44 -4.59 6.78
C ALA A 1 -15.05 -3.21 6.26
N MET A 2 -14.32 -3.11 5.16
CA MET A 2 -14.10 -1.81 4.49
C MET A 2 -15.11 -1.66 3.34
N GLY A 3 -15.98 -0.66 3.40
CA GLY A 3 -17.04 -0.44 2.42
C GLY A 3 -16.55 -0.37 0.97
N ARG A 4 -17.42 -0.71 0.00
CA ARG A 4 -17.09 -0.87 -1.43
C ARG A 4 -17.51 0.33 -2.31
N GLY A 5 -17.83 1.47 -1.69
CA GLY A 5 -18.34 2.67 -2.34
C GLY A 5 -19.75 3.04 -1.85
N THR A 6 -20.35 4.04 -2.50
CA THR A 6 -21.71 4.52 -2.23
C THR A 6 -22.60 4.29 -3.44
N ARG A 7 -23.89 4.00 -3.21
CA ARG A 7 -24.91 3.88 -4.27
C ARG A 7 -25.30 5.25 -4.86
N GLN A 8 -24.92 6.34 -4.20
CA GLN A 8 -25.21 7.69 -4.68
C GLN A 8 -24.38 8.01 -5.93
N MET A 9 -25.03 8.22 -7.08
CA MET A 9 -24.39 8.47 -8.37
C MET A 9 -23.93 9.93 -8.55
N CYS A 10 -24.78 10.89 -8.21
CA CYS A 10 -24.51 12.33 -8.31
C CYS A 10 -24.61 12.99 -6.94
N ARG A 11 -23.82 14.03 -6.70
CA ARG A 11 -24.06 14.91 -5.55
C ARG A 11 -25.21 15.84 -5.91
N VAL A 12 -26.22 15.91 -5.04
CA VAL A 12 -27.35 16.83 -5.19
C VAL A 12 -27.13 18.06 -4.31
N ASP A 13 -27.76 19.17 -4.67
CA ASP A 13 -27.89 20.33 -3.80
C ASP A 13 -28.94 20.09 -2.71
N ARG A 14 -29.25 21.14 -1.93
CA ARG A 14 -30.28 21.07 -0.88
C ARG A 14 -31.70 20.88 -1.45
N PHE A 15 -31.93 21.24 -2.70
CA PHE A 15 -33.22 21.20 -3.39
C PHE A 15 -33.41 19.93 -4.24
N GLY A 16 -32.38 19.08 -4.35
CA GLY A 16 -32.41 17.82 -5.10
C GLY A 16 -31.80 17.90 -6.50
N PHE A 17 -31.33 19.06 -6.96
CA PHE A 17 -30.75 19.20 -8.29
C PHE A 17 -29.30 18.68 -8.34
N PRO A 18 -28.89 17.97 -9.41
CA PRO A 18 -27.56 17.40 -9.52
C PRO A 18 -26.49 18.49 -9.70
N ARG A 19 -25.50 18.53 -8.79
CA ARG A 19 -24.35 19.47 -8.82
C ARG A 19 -23.11 18.93 -9.51
N THR A 20 -23.00 17.62 -9.67
CA THR A 20 -21.84 16.96 -10.26
C THR A 20 -22.31 15.91 -11.24
N GLY A 21 -21.54 15.71 -12.32
CA GLY A 21 -21.77 14.61 -13.23
C GLY A 21 -21.74 13.24 -12.54
N ALA A 22 -22.30 12.24 -13.21
CA ALA A 22 -22.34 10.88 -12.70
C ALA A 22 -20.94 10.34 -12.41
N LYS A 23 -20.80 9.63 -11.28
CA LYS A 23 -19.56 8.89 -10.97
C LYS A 23 -19.21 7.95 -12.11
N LYS A 24 -17.92 7.88 -12.42
CA LYS A 24 -17.38 6.94 -13.42
C LYS A 24 -17.80 5.51 -13.05
N LYS A 25 -18.34 4.79 -14.04
CA LYS A 25 -18.72 3.37 -13.90
C LYS A 25 -17.48 2.47 -13.73
N GLU A 26 -16.37 2.86 -14.34
CA GLU A 26 -15.10 2.15 -14.26
C GLU A 26 -14.47 2.31 -12.88
N LYS A 27 -14.38 1.18 -12.16
CA LYS A 27 -13.75 1.12 -10.83
C LYS A 27 -12.24 0.93 -10.89
N ARG A 28 -11.73 0.51 -12.05
CA ARG A 28 -10.32 0.20 -12.26
C ARG A 28 -9.71 1.23 -13.20
N VAL A 29 -8.49 1.65 -12.89
CA VAL A 29 -7.66 2.51 -13.74
C VAL A 29 -6.31 1.81 -13.84
N ASP A 30 -5.83 1.59 -15.06
CA ASP A 30 -4.58 0.86 -15.34
C ASP A 30 -4.51 -0.53 -14.67
N GLY A 31 -5.67 -1.19 -14.51
CA GLY A 31 -5.78 -2.49 -13.85
C GLY A 31 -5.82 -2.46 -12.32
N PHE A 32 -5.70 -1.28 -11.69
CA PHE A 32 -5.74 -1.10 -10.24
C PHE A 32 -7.07 -0.53 -9.75
N GLN A 33 -7.49 -0.92 -8.56
CA GLN A 33 -8.64 -0.37 -7.85
C GLN A 33 -8.23 0.22 -6.50
N THR A 34 -8.93 1.26 -6.06
CA THR A 34 -8.74 1.81 -4.71
C THR A 34 -8.94 0.73 -3.65
N GLY A 35 -7.94 0.58 -2.79
CA GLY A 35 -7.90 -0.39 -1.70
C GLY A 35 -7.12 -1.67 -2.02
N ASP A 36 -6.63 -1.84 -3.26
CA ASP A 36 -5.65 -2.88 -3.57
C ASP A 36 -4.34 -2.65 -2.82
N ILE A 37 -3.61 -3.71 -2.51
CA ILE A 37 -2.27 -3.64 -1.92
C ILE A 37 -1.26 -3.75 -3.06
N VAL A 38 -0.38 -2.76 -3.16
CA VAL A 38 0.62 -2.66 -4.21
C VAL A 38 2.01 -2.49 -3.62
N LYS A 39 3.00 -2.96 -4.37
CA LYS A 39 4.42 -2.64 -4.17
C LYS A 39 4.84 -1.69 -5.27
N ALA A 40 5.21 -0.47 -4.90
CA ALA A 40 5.73 0.52 -5.85
C ALA A 40 7.24 0.64 -5.71
N ILE A 41 7.95 0.54 -6.83
CA ILE A 41 9.40 0.73 -6.89
C ILE A 41 9.66 1.93 -7.78
N VAL A 42 9.97 3.07 -7.16
CA VAL A 42 10.23 4.33 -7.86
C VAL A 42 11.74 4.48 -8.02
N THR A 43 12.21 4.42 -9.26
CA THR A 43 13.66 4.44 -9.58
C THR A 43 14.23 5.85 -9.78
N LYS A 44 13.38 6.84 -10.10
CA LYS A 44 13.77 8.20 -10.48
C LYS A 44 12.97 9.27 -9.73
N GLY A 45 13.56 10.46 -9.58
CA GLY A 45 12.92 11.66 -9.04
C GLY A 45 12.93 11.77 -7.51
N LYS A 46 12.24 12.80 -6.98
CA LYS A 46 12.22 13.15 -5.54
C LYS A 46 11.65 12.06 -4.62
N LYS A 47 10.81 11.17 -5.15
CA LYS A 47 10.14 10.09 -4.40
C LYS A 47 10.78 8.73 -4.66
N LYS A 48 12.09 8.70 -4.91
CA LYS A 48 12.83 7.45 -5.14
C LYS A 48 12.75 6.59 -3.88
N GLY A 49 12.39 5.32 -4.05
CA GLY A 49 12.19 4.41 -2.94
C GLY A 49 11.27 3.24 -3.26
N THR A 50 11.16 2.32 -2.30
CA THR A 50 10.21 1.22 -2.35
C THR A 50 9.10 1.50 -1.35
N TYR A 51 7.86 1.40 -1.79
CA TYR A 51 6.67 1.60 -0.97
C TYR A 51 5.78 0.36 -1.05
N VAL A 52 5.28 -0.11 0.08
CA VAL A 52 4.31 -1.20 0.12
C VAL A 52 3.12 -0.74 0.92
N GLY A 53 1.93 -0.80 0.33
CA GLY A 53 0.74 -0.32 1.02
C GLY A 53 -0.51 -0.34 0.18
N ARG A 54 -1.58 0.20 0.76
CA ARG A 54 -2.87 0.33 0.08
C ARG A 54 -2.84 1.48 -0.90
N VAL A 55 -3.34 1.25 -2.10
CA VAL A 55 -3.38 2.25 -3.16
C VAL A 55 -4.71 3.00 -3.16
N ALA A 56 -4.66 4.32 -3.34
CA ALA A 56 -5.80 5.12 -3.74
C ALA A 56 -5.60 5.56 -5.19
N VAL A 57 -6.48 5.04 -6.05
CA VAL A 57 -6.40 5.21 -7.50
C VAL A 57 -7.19 6.46 -7.90
N ARG A 58 -6.61 7.26 -8.80
CA ARG A 58 -7.28 8.41 -9.44
C ARG A 58 -7.32 8.19 -10.94
N SER A 59 -8.32 8.77 -11.60
CA SER A 59 -8.45 8.65 -13.06
C SER A 59 -7.35 9.36 -13.87
N SER A 60 -6.45 10.10 -13.21
CA SER A 60 -5.29 10.72 -13.84
C SER A 60 -4.11 9.76 -14.03
N GLY A 61 -4.20 8.49 -13.61
CA GLY A 61 -3.09 7.53 -13.67
C GLY A 61 -2.02 7.71 -12.56
N ASN A 62 -2.25 8.68 -11.65
CA ASN A 62 -1.40 8.95 -10.50
C ASN A 62 -2.07 8.48 -9.20
N PHE A 63 -1.35 7.66 -8.44
CA PHE A 63 -1.84 6.97 -7.26
C PHE A 63 -1.25 7.56 -5.98
N ASN A 64 -1.97 7.38 -4.87
CA ASN A 64 -1.41 7.54 -3.54
C ASN A 64 -1.22 6.18 -2.91
N ILE A 65 -0.12 6.00 -2.18
CA ILE A 65 0.14 4.77 -1.43
C ILE A 65 0.13 5.10 0.05
N LYS A 66 -0.71 4.39 0.80
CA LYS A 66 -0.82 4.51 2.25
C LYS A 66 -0.02 3.40 2.91
N GLU A 67 1.04 3.79 3.60
CA GLU A 67 1.94 2.94 4.38
C GLU A 67 1.78 3.29 5.85
N GLY A 68 0.91 2.55 6.55
CA GLY A 68 0.51 2.87 7.92
C GLY A 68 -0.08 4.28 8.04
N LYS A 69 0.62 5.17 8.77
CA LYS A 69 0.22 6.58 8.97
C LYS A 69 0.69 7.51 7.84
N LYS A 70 1.68 7.09 7.04
CA LYS A 70 2.26 7.91 5.98
C LYS A 70 1.49 7.69 4.68
N THR A 71 1.29 8.77 3.92
CA THR A 71 0.66 8.71 2.60
C THR A 71 1.58 9.36 1.58
N THR A 72 2.15 8.54 0.69
CA THR A 72 2.97 9.03 -0.41
C THR A 72 2.07 9.30 -1.61
N GLN A 73 2.02 10.56 -2.05
CA GLN A 73 1.09 10.98 -3.11
C GLN A 73 1.77 11.08 -4.48
N GLY A 74 1.00 10.84 -5.54
CA GLY A 74 1.42 11.12 -6.92
C GLY A 74 2.51 10.17 -7.43
N ILE A 75 2.33 8.87 -7.23
CA ILE A 75 3.13 7.80 -7.82
C ILE A 75 2.42 7.33 -9.08
N ALA A 76 3.09 7.34 -10.23
CA ALA A 76 2.49 6.89 -11.49
C ALA A 76 2.23 5.37 -11.48
N ALA A 77 1.14 4.93 -12.12
CA ALA A 77 0.73 3.53 -12.19
C ALA A 77 1.83 2.57 -12.66
N LYS A 78 2.68 3.00 -13.60
CA LYS A 78 3.81 2.23 -14.13
C LYS A 78 4.82 1.72 -13.11
N TYR A 79 4.93 2.40 -11.95
CA TYR A 79 5.86 1.99 -10.90
C TYR A 79 5.23 1.01 -9.91
N CYS A 80 3.92 0.80 -9.97
CA CYS A 80 3.17 -0.05 -9.07
C CYS A 80 3.05 -1.46 -9.62
N LYS A 81 3.25 -2.46 -8.75
CA LYS A 81 2.96 -3.86 -9.02
C LYS A 81 1.91 -4.35 -8.03
N MET A 82 0.94 -5.11 -8.53
CA MET A 82 -0.14 -5.69 -7.71
C MET A 82 0.44 -6.75 -6.76
N VAL A 83 0.12 -6.65 -5.47
CA VAL A 83 0.46 -7.68 -4.46
C VAL A 83 -0.80 -8.45 -4.07
N GLN A 84 -1.87 -7.73 -3.75
CA GLN A 84 -3.15 -8.32 -3.36
C GLN A 84 -4.31 -7.44 -3.82
N LYS A 85 -5.34 -8.07 -4.39
CA LYS A 85 -6.59 -7.39 -4.76
C LYS A 85 -7.46 -7.16 -3.55
N ILE A 86 -8.31 -6.14 -3.60
CA ILE A 86 -9.28 -5.85 -2.55
C ILE A 86 -10.31 -6.98 -2.39
N ASP A 87 -10.29 -7.64 -1.24
CA ASP A 87 -11.24 -8.68 -0.82
C ASP A 87 -12.26 -8.18 0.22
N GLY A 88 -11.98 -7.06 0.89
CA GLY A 88 -12.85 -6.45 1.92
C GLY A 88 -12.29 -6.53 3.33
N TYR A 89 -11.12 -7.17 3.52
CA TYR A 89 -10.41 -7.27 4.78
C TYR A 89 -9.26 -6.27 4.86
N ASN A 90 -8.96 -5.84 6.09
CA ASN A 90 -7.81 -4.97 6.34
C ASN A 90 -6.61 -5.79 6.83
N TYR A 91 -5.71 -6.11 5.90
CA TYR A 91 -4.40 -6.67 6.23
C TYR A 91 -3.50 -5.56 6.74
N ASN A 92 -3.30 -5.54 8.06
CA ASN A 92 -2.22 -4.76 8.65
C ASN A 92 -0.92 -5.49 8.36
N ASN A 93 -0.26 -5.11 7.26
CA ASN A 93 1.07 -5.62 6.99
C ASN A 93 1.99 -5.02 8.05
N ARG A 94 2.26 -5.78 9.12
CA ARG A 94 3.27 -5.47 10.13
C ARG A 94 4.63 -5.57 9.44
N MET A 95 5.03 -4.55 8.68
CA MET A 95 6.43 -4.33 8.31
C MET A 95 7.17 -3.80 9.55
N GLY A 96 7.16 -4.65 10.57
CA GLY A 96 7.76 -4.51 11.88
C GLY A 96 7.99 -5.90 12.47
N VAL A 97 8.24 -6.90 11.62
CA VAL A 97 8.92 -8.11 12.06
C VAL A 97 10.40 -7.81 12.03
N SER A 98 10.97 -7.50 13.20
CA SER A 98 12.19 -8.20 13.58
C SER A 98 11.90 -9.69 13.40
N SER A 99 12.28 -10.25 12.26
CA SER A 99 12.22 -11.69 12.04
C SER A 99 13.13 -12.35 13.09
N PRO A 100 12.61 -13.10 14.08
CA PRO A 100 13.47 -13.79 15.05
C PRO A 100 14.17 -15.01 14.42
N LEU A 101 13.77 -15.38 13.20
CA LEU A 101 14.19 -16.63 12.54
C LEU A 101 15.36 -16.47 11.56
N LEU A 102 16.11 -15.37 11.62
CA LEU A 102 17.41 -15.24 10.93
C LEU A 102 18.59 -15.11 11.90
N ARG A 103 18.50 -15.75 13.07
CA ARG A 103 19.63 -16.10 13.92
C ARG A 103 19.68 -17.62 14.14
N ARG A 104 19.88 -18.39 13.08
CA ARG A 104 20.53 -19.71 13.21
C ARG A 104 21.95 -19.53 12.68
N GLY A 105 22.92 -19.60 13.58
CA GLY A 105 24.34 -19.64 13.22
C GLY A 105 25.18 -18.48 13.74
N SER A 106 25.18 -18.22 15.04
CA SER A 106 26.37 -17.66 15.69
C SER A 106 27.24 -18.85 16.13
N PRO A 107 28.46 -19.05 15.58
CA PRO A 107 29.38 -20.02 16.14
C PRO A 107 29.72 -19.58 17.57
N ARG A 108 29.55 -20.49 18.53
CA ARG A 108 30.07 -20.29 19.90
C ARG A 108 31.59 -20.26 19.78
N LEU A 109 32.21 -19.08 19.94
CA LEU A 109 33.64 -18.99 20.18
C LEU A 109 33.92 -19.77 21.48
N GLY A 110 34.70 -20.84 21.36
CA GLY A 110 35.13 -21.64 22.50
C GLY A 110 35.95 -20.79 23.46
N LYS A 111 35.61 -20.85 24.75
CA LYS A 111 36.56 -20.48 25.80
C LYS A 111 37.45 -21.71 26.04
N MET A 112 38.68 -21.66 25.57
CA MET A 112 39.80 -22.46 26.08
C MET A 112 40.82 -21.46 26.61
N GLU A 113 40.91 -21.35 27.92
CA GLU A 113 42.05 -20.77 28.65
C GLU A 113 42.13 -21.64 29.92
N ALA A 114 42.92 -22.72 29.85
CA ALA A 114 44.26 -22.82 30.43
C ALA A 114 44.22 -22.88 31.97
N PHE A 115 44.35 -24.12 32.43
CA PHE A 115 44.63 -24.53 33.80
C PHE A 115 46.15 -24.40 33.99
N ASP A 116 46.60 -23.58 34.94
CA ASP A 116 47.99 -23.59 35.44
C ASP A 116 48.04 -23.09 36.89
N ARG A 117 48.16 -24.03 37.82
CA ARG A 117 49.24 -24.12 38.80
C ARG A 117 49.20 -25.46 39.54
#